data_AF-A0A6A3UWU8-F1
#
_entry.id   AF-A0A6A3UWU8-F1
#
_cell.length_a   1.000
_cell.length_b   1.000
_cell.length_c   1.000
_cell.angle_alpha   90.00
_cell.angle_beta   90.00
_cell.angle_gamma   90.00
#
_symmetry.space_group_name_H-M   'P 1'
#
loop_
_entity.id
_entity.type
_entity.pdbx_description
1 polymer ?
#
loop_
_entity_poly.entity_id
_entity_poly.type
_entity_poly.pdbx_seq_one_letter_code
_entity_poly.pdbx_strand_id
1 'polypeptide(L)'
;MMYHPDSGSKHNIVPRHIVNEISRVCPREKVQPLAKPIDGKAVGGAIIRCTDSVQLDLELITPAGKVRLRNVTCVITETKEDEILLGSLTLKTLGIDVDEQLAALANREVVDFDPFESSVPMSFNLPDKNEIVARLCELVNEGVANGFPVERKRELYDVVTRYDICRLSIGKDPPSKI
;
A
#
# COMPACT_ATOMS: atom_id res chain seq x y z
N MET A 1 -7.67 -15.25 3.63
CA MET A 1 -8.36 -14.33 4.56
C MET A 1 -7.70 -12.97 4.47
N MET A 2 -8.47 -11.89 4.42
CA MET A 2 -7.92 -10.55 4.54
C MET A 2 -7.65 -10.22 6.02
N TYR A 3 -6.63 -9.42 6.29
CA TYR A 3 -6.36 -8.91 7.62
C TYR A 3 -6.08 -7.41 7.54
N HIS A 4 -6.37 -6.70 8.64
CA HIS A 4 -6.09 -5.28 8.78
C HIS A 4 -5.25 -5.03 10.03
N PRO A 5 -4.09 -4.36 9.93
CA PRO A 5 -3.39 -3.82 11.09
C PRO A 5 -4.23 -2.71 11.75
N ASP A 6 -4.66 -2.91 12.98
CA ASP A 6 -5.50 -1.95 13.70
C ASP A 6 -4.86 -1.55 15.04
N SER A 7 -4.21 -0.38 15.06
CA SER A 7 -3.66 0.21 16.28
C SER A 7 -4.74 0.76 17.23
N GLY A 8 -5.98 0.95 16.75
CA GLY A 8 -7.12 1.42 17.54
C GLY A 8 -7.70 0.34 18.44
N SER A 9 -7.57 -0.94 18.07
CA SER A 9 -7.93 -2.07 18.94
C SER A 9 -6.74 -2.53 19.79
N LYS A 10 -7.01 -2.90 21.04
CA LYS A 10 -6.02 -3.55 21.91
C LYS A 10 -5.79 -5.02 21.55
N HIS A 11 -6.86 -5.72 21.18
CA HIS A 11 -6.89 -7.17 20.99
C HIS A 11 -7.06 -7.51 19.51
N ASN A 12 -6.58 -8.69 19.09
CA ASN A 12 -6.93 -9.18 17.76
C ASN A 12 -8.41 -9.55 17.75
N ILE A 13 -9.12 -9.19 16.69
CA ILE A 13 -10.56 -9.41 16.57
C ILE A 13 -10.80 -10.33 15.37
N VAL A 14 -11.62 -11.36 15.57
CA VAL A 14 -12.04 -12.27 14.51
C VAL A 14 -13.56 -12.41 14.50
N PRO A 15 -14.23 -12.27 13.35
CA PRO A 15 -15.65 -12.54 13.19
C PRO A 15 -16.02 -14.01 13.47
N ARG A 16 -17.18 -14.23 14.11
CA ARG A 16 -17.66 -15.59 14.46
C ARG A 16 -17.80 -16.50 13.25
N HIS A 17 -18.29 -16.00 12.12
CA HIS A 17 -18.47 -16.83 10.91
C HIS A 17 -17.13 -17.33 10.37
N ILE A 18 -16.09 -16.50 10.43
CA ILE A 18 -14.73 -16.90 10.07
C ILE A 18 -14.23 -18.03 10.98
N VAL A 19 -14.46 -17.93 12.29
CA VAL A 19 -14.09 -19.02 13.23
C VAL A 19 -14.85 -20.30 12.89
N ASN A 20 -16.14 -20.21 12.60
CA ASN A 20 -16.95 -21.38 12.22
C ASN A 20 -16.45 -22.03 10.92
N GLU A 21 -16.01 -21.24 9.94
CA GLU A 21 -15.40 -21.76 8.71
C GLU A 21 -14.08 -22.47 8.99
N ILE A 22 -13.20 -21.87 9.82
CA ILE A 22 -11.94 -22.49 10.24
C ILE A 22 -12.22 -23.80 10.96
N SER A 23 -13.17 -23.82 11.91
CA SER A 23 -13.52 -25.03 12.68
C SER A 23 -14.03 -26.19 11.83
N ARG A 24 -14.62 -25.91 10.65
CA ARG A 24 -15.05 -26.94 9.69
C ARG A 24 -13.86 -27.60 8.98
N VAL A 25 -12.80 -26.85 8.72
CA VAL A 25 -11.60 -27.33 8.01
C VAL A 25 -10.57 -27.89 9.00
N CYS A 26 -10.43 -27.26 10.15
CA CYS A 26 -9.51 -27.58 11.23
C CYS A 26 -10.30 -27.67 12.56
N PRO A 27 -10.60 -28.89 13.05
CA PRO A 27 -11.35 -29.05 14.31
C PRO A 27 -10.50 -28.85 15.58
N ARG A 28 -9.24 -28.42 15.45
CA ARG A 28 -8.31 -28.31 16.59
C ARG A 28 -8.49 -27.01 17.36
N GLU A 29 -8.89 -25.96 16.66
CA GLU A 29 -9.12 -24.63 17.20
C GLU A 29 -10.42 -24.65 18.04
N LYS A 30 -10.25 -24.65 19.38
CA LYS A 30 -11.37 -24.61 20.31
C LYS A 30 -11.65 -23.17 20.71
N VAL A 31 -12.89 -22.75 20.51
CA VAL A 31 -13.44 -21.53 21.11
C VAL A 31 -13.44 -21.68 22.64
N GLN A 32 -12.99 -20.65 23.33
CA GLN A 32 -12.94 -20.58 24.78
C GLN A 32 -13.75 -19.36 25.26
N PRO A 33 -14.56 -19.50 26.32
CA PRO A 33 -15.22 -18.35 26.93
C PRO A 33 -14.18 -17.45 27.62
N LEU A 34 -14.33 -16.15 27.47
CA LEU A 34 -13.52 -15.17 28.18
C LEU A 34 -13.91 -15.15 29.67
N ALA A 35 -12.92 -15.10 30.55
CA ALA A 35 -13.15 -14.98 32.00
C ALA A 35 -13.96 -13.73 32.38
N LYS A 36 -13.77 -12.65 31.60
CA LYS A 36 -14.57 -11.42 31.67
C LYS A 36 -14.88 -10.96 30.25
N PRO A 37 -16.14 -10.62 29.93
CA PRO A 37 -16.49 -10.02 28.64
C PRO A 37 -15.68 -8.76 28.38
N ILE A 38 -15.29 -8.56 27.13
CA ILE A 38 -14.59 -7.37 26.66
C ILE A 38 -15.58 -6.53 25.86
N ASP A 39 -15.79 -5.29 26.29
CA ASP A 39 -16.60 -4.32 25.57
C ASP A 39 -15.67 -3.42 24.73
N GLY A 40 -15.82 -3.46 23.41
CA GLY A 40 -15.15 -2.58 22.47
C GLY A 40 -16.10 -1.48 21.99
N LYS A 41 -15.59 -0.27 21.77
CA LYS A 41 -16.36 0.83 21.18
C LYS A 41 -16.03 0.92 19.69
N ALA A 42 -17.01 0.63 18.85
CA ALA A 42 -16.88 0.77 17.41
C ALA A 42 -16.96 2.23 16.96
N VAL A 43 -16.62 2.46 15.69
CA VAL A 43 -16.85 3.75 15.01
C VAL A 43 -18.34 4.09 15.08
N GLY A 44 -18.67 5.33 15.46
CA GLY A 44 -20.06 5.75 15.70
C GLY A 44 -20.57 5.50 17.12
N GLY A 45 -19.75 4.91 18.01
CA GLY A 45 -20.03 4.80 19.43
C GLY A 45 -20.84 3.57 19.85
N ALA A 46 -21.18 2.68 18.92
CA ALA A 46 -21.78 1.39 19.24
C ALA A 46 -20.83 0.57 20.12
N ILE A 47 -21.39 -0.13 21.12
CA ILE A 47 -20.63 -1.03 21.99
C ILE A 47 -20.76 -2.44 21.46
N ILE A 48 -19.63 -3.05 21.11
CA ILE A 48 -19.51 -4.44 20.71
C ILE A 48 -19.02 -5.23 21.91
N ARG A 49 -19.81 -6.20 22.36
CA ARG A 49 -19.47 -7.06 23.49
C ARG A 49 -18.97 -8.40 22.98
N CYS A 50 -17.70 -8.71 23.29
CA CYS A 50 -17.08 -9.99 22.99
C CYS A 50 -17.05 -10.86 24.25
N THR A 51 -17.56 -12.09 24.14
CA THR A 51 -17.63 -13.04 25.26
C THR A 51 -16.72 -14.25 25.09
N ASP A 52 -16.24 -14.49 23.87
CA ASP A 52 -15.45 -15.65 23.52
C ASP A 52 -14.13 -15.25 22.87
N SER A 53 -13.17 -16.16 22.91
CA SER A 53 -11.90 -16.06 22.21
C SER A 53 -11.52 -17.39 21.55
N VAL A 54 -10.55 -17.33 20.65
CA VAL A 54 -9.95 -18.49 20.02
C VAL A 54 -8.45 -18.25 19.89
N GLN A 55 -7.65 -19.32 19.98
CA GLN A 55 -6.24 -19.28 19.65
C GLN A 55 -6.03 -19.79 18.22
N LEU A 56 -5.35 -18.98 17.41
CA LEU A 56 -5.10 -19.25 16.00
C LEU A 56 -3.60 -19.16 15.69
N ASP A 57 -3.14 -20.03 14.80
CA ASP A 57 -1.87 -19.84 14.11
C ASP A 57 -2.13 -19.04 12.83
N LEU A 58 -1.47 -17.89 12.68
CA LEU A 58 -1.67 -16.96 11.56
C LEU A 58 -0.43 -16.92 10.66
N GLU A 59 -0.63 -17.04 9.34
CA GLU A 59 0.40 -16.74 8.34
C GLU A 59 -0.03 -15.46 7.60
N LEU A 60 0.62 -14.34 7.93
CA LEU A 60 0.40 -13.05 7.28
C LEU A 60 1.19 -13.00 5.98
N ILE A 61 0.52 -12.68 4.87
CA ILE A 61 1.16 -12.44 3.58
C ILE A 61 1.39 -10.95 3.44
N THR A 62 2.65 -10.53 3.46
CA THR A 62 3.06 -9.13 3.28
C THR A 62 3.80 -8.95 1.96
N PRO A 63 3.94 -7.72 1.43
CA PRO A 63 4.77 -7.46 0.24
C PRO A 63 6.23 -7.91 0.39
N ALA A 64 6.77 -7.89 1.62
CA ALA A 64 8.14 -8.30 1.92
C ALA A 64 8.29 -9.81 2.16
N GLY A 65 7.19 -10.57 2.23
CA GLY A 65 7.19 -12.00 2.49
C GLY A 65 6.19 -12.43 3.55
N LYS A 66 6.33 -13.68 4.01
CA LYS A 66 5.39 -14.32 4.94
C LYS A 66 5.85 -14.14 6.39
N VAL A 67 4.91 -13.81 7.27
CA VAL A 67 5.14 -13.73 8.73
C VAL A 67 4.25 -14.75 9.42
N ARG A 68 4.85 -15.65 10.20
CA ARG A 68 4.12 -16.68 10.95
C ARG A 68 4.01 -16.31 12.42
N LEU A 69 2.79 -16.28 12.92
CA LEU A 69 2.45 -16.06 14.31
C LEU A 69 1.79 -17.33 14.84
N ARG A 70 2.18 -17.77 16.04
CA ARG A 70 1.60 -18.96 16.68
C ARG A 70 0.85 -18.62 17.95
N ASN A 71 -0.20 -19.38 18.24
CA ASN A 71 -1.04 -19.22 19.44
C ASN A 71 -1.54 -17.79 19.65
N VAL A 72 -1.90 -17.11 18.56
CA VAL A 72 -2.44 -15.75 18.60
C VAL A 72 -3.84 -15.80 19.20
N THR A 73 -4.04 -15.11 20.31
CA THR A 73 -5.38 -14.98 20.91
C THR A 73 -6.17 -13.92 20.17
N CYS A 74 -7.33 -14.32 19.64
CA CYS A 74 -8.29 -13.45 18.98
C CYS A 74 -9.60 -13.46 19.75
N VAL A 75 -10.15 -12.28 20.05
CA VAL A 75 -11.51 -12.16 20.60
C VAL A 75 -12.52 -12.29 19.47
N ILE A 76 -13.63 -12.97 19.75
CA ILE A 76 -14.65 -13.25 18.76
C ILE A 76 -15.73 -12.16 18.81
N THR A 77 -16.06 -11.60 17.66
CA THR A 77 -17.13 -10.62 17.47
C THR A 77 -18.24 -11.18 16.60
N GLU A 78 -19.45 -10.68 16.76
CA GLU A 78 -20.62 -11.03 15.94
C GLU A 78 -20.81 -10.08 14.74
N THR A 79 -19.76 -9.33 14.37
CA THR A 79 -19.77 -8.50 13.15
C THR A 79 -19.92 -9.34 11.88
N LYS A 80 -20.40 -8.69 10.81
CA LYS A 80 -20.52 -9.28 9.47
C LYS A 80 -19.33 -8.97 8.55
N GLU A 81 -18.32 -8.27 9.06
CA GLU A 81 -17.10 -7.96 8.30
C GLU A 81 -16.29 -9.24 8.04
N ASP A 82 -15.60 -9.29 6.89
CA ASP A 82 -14.87 -10.49 6.44
C ASP A 82 -13.35 -10.38 6.63
N GLU A 83 -12.92 -9.67 7.68
CA GLU A 83 -11.51 -9.45 7.97
C GLU A 83 -11.13 -9.71 9.43
N ILE A 84 -9.87 -10.08 9.63
CA ILE A 84 -9.26 -10.20 10.95
C ILE A 84 -8.53 -8.89 11.27
N LEU A 85 -8.84 -8.28 12.41
CA LEU A 85 -8.12 -7.11 12.89
C LEU A 85 -6.95 -7.55 13.77
N LEU A 86 -5.75 -7.09 13.44
CA LEU A 86 -4.55 -7.29 14.27
C LEU A 86 -4.43 -6.13 15.24
N GLY A 87 -4.71 -6.38 16.51
CA GLY A 87 -4.68 -5.35 17.54
C GLY A 87 -3.27 -4.88 17.87
N SER A 88 -3.19 -3.70 18.48
CA SER A 88 -1.95 -3.03 18.89
C SER A 88 -0.99 -3.91 19.71
N LEU A 89 -1.47 -4.83 20.56
CA LEU A 89 -0.58 -5.72 21.31
C LEU A 89 0.24 -6.65 20.38
N THR A 90 -0.41 -7.20 19.35
CA THR A 90 0.26 -8.04 18.35
C THR A 90 1.17 -7.20 17.46
N LEU A 91 0.71 -6.02 17.06
CA LEU A 91 1.50 -5.09 16.24
C LEU A 91 2.78 -4.67 16.97
N LYS A 92 2.70 -4.28 18.24
CA LYS A 92 3.88 -3.96 19.07
C LYS A 92 4.83 -5.15 19.19
N THR A 93 4.30 -6.37 19.33
CA THR A 93 5.12 -7.60 19.37
C THR A 93 5.86 -7.85 18.04
N LEU A 94 5.30 -7.39 16.92
CA LEU A 94 5.94 -7.40 15.61
C LEU A 94 6.90 -6.22 15.39
N GLY A 95 7.11 -5.35 16.38
CA GLY A 95 7.93 -4.15 16.27
C GLY A 95 7.21 -2.96 15.61
N ILE A 96 5.89 -3.04 15.47
CA ILE A 96 5.05 -1.98 14.90
C ILE A 96 4.36 -1.27 16.06
N ASP A 97 5.01 -0.23 16.58
CA ASP A 97 4.45 0.67 17.59
C ASP A 97 4.32 2.08 17.01
N VAL A 98 3.10 2.41 16.56
CA VAL A 98 2.83 3.70 15.92
C VAL A 98 3.10 4.87 16.87
N ASP A 99 2.77 4.73 18.16
CA ASP A 99 2.94 5.79 19.14
C ASP A 99 4.43 6.07 19.40
N GLU A 100 5.23 5.01 19.59
CA GLU A 100 6.68 5.12 19.80
C GLU A 100 7.38 5.67 18.54
N GLN A 101 6.99 5.18 17.36
CA GLN A 101 7.53 5.66 16.09
C GLN A 101 7.21 7.13 15.85
N LEU A 102 6.00 7.59 16.19
CA LEU A 102 5.63 9.00 16.12
C LEU A 102 6.39 9.83 17.16
N ALA A 103 6.51 9.36 18.40
CA ALA A 103 7.26 10.06 19.44
C ALA A 103 8.75 10.23 19.08
N ALA A 104 9.34 9.24 18.40
CA ALA A 104 10.72 9.32 17.92
C ALA A 104 10.93 10.46 16.89
N LEU A 105 9.88 10.88 16.17
CA LEU A 105 9.97 12.01 15.25
C LEU A 105 10.24 13.34 15.97
N ALA A 106 9.74 13.51 17.19
CA ALA A 106 9.93 14.74 17.96
C ALA A 106 11.39 14.95 18.42
N ASN A 107 12.19 13.89 18.46
CA ASN A 107 13.59 13.93 18.90
C ASN A 107 14.59 14.02 17.73
N ARG A 108 14.13 13.96 16.48
CA ARG A 108 14.95 14.42 15.36
C ARG A 108 15.04 15.93 15.48
N GLU A 109 16.26 16.49 15.49
CA GLU A 109 16.47 17.92 15.24
C GLU A 109 15.52 18.33 14.13
N VAL A 110 14.71 19.38 14.35
CA VAL A 110 13.62 19.78 13.47
C VAL A 110 14.17 20.14 12.09
N VAL A 111 14.43 19.12 11.28
CA VAL A 111 14.39 19.20 9.84
C VAL A 111 12.91 19.31 9.57
N ASP A 112 12.48 20.46 9.05
CA ASP A 112 11.13 20.67 8.54
C ASP A 112 10.70 19.38 7.83
N PHE A 113 9.85 18.57 8.48
CA PHE A 113 9.49 17.27 7.94
C PHE A 113 8.46 17.56 6.87
N ASP A 114 8.92 17.90 5.67
CA ASP A 114 8.07 17.99 4.50
C ASP A 114 7.72 16.56 4.06
N PRO A 115 6.48 16.09 4.27
CA PRO A 115 6.07 14.75 3.86
C PRO A 115 6.08 14.57 2.33
N PHE A 116 6.23 15.67 1.58
CA PHE A 116 6.36 15.72 0.14
C PHE A 116 7.82 15.87 -0.34
N GLU A 117 8.78 16.14 0.56
CA GLU A 117 10.20 15.94 0.26
C GLU A 117 10.49 14.44 0.27
N SER A 118 10.12 13.76 -0.80
CA SER A 118 10.57 12.40 -1.03
C SER A 118 12.10 12.38 -1.03
N SER A 119 12.70 11.69 -0.06
CA SER A 119 14.15 11.43 0.04
C SER A 119 14.67 10.48 -1.05
N VAL A 120 13.82 10.07 -1.99
CA VAL A 120 14.27 9.54 -3.26
C VAL A 120 14.71 10.77 -4.06
N PRO A 121 16.01 10.97 -4.36
CA PRO A 121 16.36 11.96 -5.35
C PRO A 121 15.70 11.52 -6.65
N MET A 122 14.55 12.11 -6.96
CA MET A 122 14.01 12.07 -8.31
C MET A 122 14.98 12.89 -9.14
N SER A 123 16.02 12.20 -9.62
CA SER A 123 16.88 12.63 -10.70
C SER A 123 16.00 12.67 -11.94
N PHE A 124 15.27 13.78 -12.08
CA PHE A 124 14.77 14.22 -13.37
C PHE A 124 15.97 14.83 -14.07
N ASN A 125 16.81 13.98 -14.66
CA ASN A 125 17.83 14.46 -15.57
C ASN A 125 17.13 15.29 -16.64
N LEU A 126 17.64 16.49 -16.94
CA LEU A 126 17.16 17.24 -18.08
C LEU A 126 17.26 16.33 -19.31
N PRO A 127 16.18 16.17 -20.10
CA PRO A 127 16.20 15.25 -21.21
C PRO A 127 17.29 15.67 -22.21
N ASP A 128 18.06 14.70 -22.69
CA ASP A 128 18.99 14.92 -23.78
C ASP A 128 18.19 15.17 -25.06
N LYS A 129 18.23 16.41 -25.54
CA LYS A 129 17.54 16.81 -26.77
C LYS A 129 18.00 15.99 -27.98
N ASN A 130 19.27 15.58 -28.00
CA ASN A 130 19.80 14.79 -29.10
C ASN A 130 19.17 13.38 -29.12
N GLU A 131 18.92 12.81 -27.94
CA GLU A 131 18.27 11.50 -27.81
C GLU A 131 16.79 11.55 -28.25
N ILE A 132 16.08 12.62 -27.88
CA ILE A 132 14.70 12.85 -28.35
C ILE A 132 14.67 12.97 -29.88
N VAL A 133 15.55 13.77 -30.47
CA VAL A 133 15.62 13.97 -31.93
C VAL A 133 16.00 12.67 -32.64
N ALA A 134 16.92 11.88 -32.08
CA ALA A 134 17.28 10.57 -32.62
C ALA A 134 16.07 9.63 -32.62
N ARG A 135 15.30 9.56 -31.53
CA ARG A 135 14.11 8.71 -31.46
C ARG A 135 12.99 9.19 -32.39
N LEU A 136 12.83 10.51 -32.55
CA LEU A 136 11.90 11.06 -33.54
C LEU A 136 12.28 10.68 -34.97
N CYS A 137 13.58 10.69 -35.32
CA CYS A 137 14.06 10.21 -36.62
C CYS A 137 13.68 8.73 -36.84
N GLU A 138 13.86 7.88 -35.83
CA GLU A 138 13.49 6.47 -35.88
C GLU A 138 11.99 6.29 -36.11
N LEU A 139 11.15 7.00 -35.36
CA LEU A 139 9.69 6.95 -35.51
C LEU A 139 9.22 7.42 -36.89
N VAL A 140 9.87 8.44 -37.47
CA VAL A 140 9.59 8.88 -38.85
C VAL A 140 9.95 7.79 -39.86
N ASN A 141 11.09 7.11 -39.65
CA ASN A 141 11.48 5.98 -40.50
C ASN A 141 10.53 4.79 -40.37
N GLU A 142 10.12 4.46 -39.14
CA GLU A 142 9.11 3.42 -38.86
C GLU A 142 7.77 3.78 -39.50
N GLY A 143 7.33 5.04 -39.44
CA GLY A 143 6.10 5.50 -40.09
C GLY A 143 6.12 5.30 -41.61
N VAL A 144 7.25 5.61 -42.25
CA VAL A 144 7.44 5.36 -43.70
C VAL A 144 7.44 3.86 -44.01
N ALA A 145 8.13 3.04 -43.19
CA ALA A 145 8.13 1.59 -43.35
C ALA A 145 6.72 0.98 -43.19
N ASN A 146 5.87 1.61 -42.37
CA ASN A 146 4.48 1.22 -42.15
C ASN A 146 3.48 1.83 -43.16
N GLY A 147 3.96 2.43 -44.26
CA GLY A 147 3.12 2.87 -45.38
C GLY A 147 2.86 4.37 -45.47
N PHE A 148 3.55 5.21 -44.68
CA PHE A 148 3.51 6.66 -44.88
C PHE A 148 4.22 7.05 -46.20
N PRO A 149 3.69 8.01 -47.00
CA PRO A 149 4.29 8.40 -48.26
C PRO A 149 5.74 8.87 -48.12
N VAL A 150 6.66 8.21 -48.85
CA VAL A 150 8.11 8.48 -48.79
C VAL A 150 8.42 9.90 -49.22
N GLU A 151 7.67 10.43 -50.18
CA GLU A 151 7.83 11.78 -50.74
C GLU A 151 7.57 12.86 -49.68
N ARG A 152 6.74 12.55 -48.69
CA ARG A 152 6.35 13.47 -47.60
C ARG A 152 7.11 13.24 -46.31
N LYS A 153 8.09 12.32 -46.30
CA LYS A 153 8.92 12.02 -45.11
C LYS A 153 9.54 13.28 -44.50
N ARG A 154 10.00 14.21 -45.34
CA ARG A 154 10.59 15.49 -44.89
C ARG A 154 9.56 16.38 -44.20
N GLU A 155 8.36 16.50 -44.75
CA GLU A 155 7.27 17.26 -44.13
C GLU A 155 6.88 16.66 -42.78
N LEU A 156 6.83 15.33 -42.68
CA LEU A 156 6.55 14.64 -41.43
C LEU A 156 7.61 14.94 -40.37
N TYR A 157 8.90 14.88 -40.75
CA TYR A 157 10.01 15.25 -39.88
C TYR A 157 9.87 16.71 -39.39
N ASP A 158 9.65 17.65 -40.31
CA ASP A 158 9.53 19.07 -39.98
C ASP A 158 8.36 19.36 -39.03
N VAL A 159 7.27 18.58 -39.10
CA VAL A 159 6.13 18.71 -38.18
C VAL A 159 6.47 18.18 -36.80
N VAL A 160 7.08 17.00 -36.69
CA VAL A 160 7.38 16.39 -35.37
C VAL A 160 8.51 17.11 -34.63
N THR A 161 9.42 17.79 -35.36
CA THR A 161 10.48 18.60 -34.75
C THR A 161 10.13 20.09 -34.64
N ARG A 162 8.94 20.51 -35.07
CA ARG A 162 8.53 21.94 -35.06
C ARG A 162 8.52 22.53 -33.65
N TYR A 163 8.13 21.72 -32.67
CA TYR A 163 7.96 22.15 -31.30
C TYR A 163 8.76 21.22 -30.37
N ASP A 164 9.39 21.82 -29.36
CA ASP A 164 10.17 21.12 -28.33
C ASP A 164 9.24 20.54 -27.25
N ILE A 165 8.23 19.78 -27.67
CA ILE A 165 7.18 19.21 -26.80
C ILE A 165 7.33 17.69 -26.60
N CYS A 166 8.18 17.04 -27.39
CA CYS A 166 8.36 15.59 -27.34
C CYS A 166 9.28 15.20 -26.18
N ARG A 167 8.94 14.11 -25.47
CA ARG A 167 9.73 13.60 -24.34
C ARG A 167 9.84 12.08 -24.37
N LEU A 168 11.00 11.58 -23.96
CA LEU A 168 11.23 10.16 -23.70
C LEU A 168 10.69 9.73 -22.33
N SER A 169 10.61 10.67 -21.38
CA SER A 169 10.10 10.45 -20.02
C SER A 169 9.44 11.71 -19.45
N ILE A 170 8.51 11.53 -18.52
CA ILE A 170 7.88 12.64 -17.78
C ILE A 170 8.92 13.25 -16.83
N GLY A 171 9.08 14.59 -16.84
CA GLY A 171 10.13 15.28 -16.08
C GLY A 171 9.80 16.72 -15.67
N LYS A 172 10.73 17.37 -14.96
CA LYS A 172 10.60 18.75 -14.49
C LYS A 172 10.81 19.73 -15.65
N ASP A 173 9.71 20.20 -16.21
CA ASP A 173 9.75 21.21 -17.25
C ASP A 173 9.74 22.59 -16.61
N PRO A 174 10.47 23.57 -17.20
CA PRO A 174 10.20 24.94 -16.83
C PRO A 174 8.71 25.22 -17.05
N PRO A 175 8.04 25.91 -16.12
CA PRO A 175 6.64 26.27 -16.29
C PRO A 175 6.45 26.97 -17.63
N SER A 176 5.30 26.71 -18.27
CA SER A 176 4.96 27.35 -19.54
C SER A 176 5.09 28.86 -19.39
N LYS A 177 5.83 29.49 -20.31
CA LYS A 177 5.87 30.95 -20.40
C LYS A 177 4.52 31.41 -20.94
N ILE A 178 3.68 31.97 -20.05
CA ILE A 178 2.43 32.65 -20.39
C ILE A 178 2.75 34.09 -20.77
#